data_AF-A0A963T6E0-F1
#
_entry.id   AF-A0A963T6E0-F1
#
_cell.length_a   1.000
_cell.length_b   1.000
_cell.length_c   1.000
_cell.angle_alpha   90.00
_cell.angle_beta   90.00
_cell.angle_gamma   90.00
#
_symmetry.space_group_name_H-M   'P 1'
#
loop_
_entity.id
_entity.type
_entity.pdbx_description
1 polymer ?
#
loop_
_entity_poly.entity_id
_entity_poly.type
_entity_poly.pdbx_seq_one_letter_code
_entity_poly.pdbx_strand_id
1 'polypeptide(L)'
;RPEEDFASVSTDLPAVIANGQMDPITPPPLAKAILPGFANGTYVEFPYAGHGPTRSVKCAGDFITKFFDAPTDKVDTSCADEMKAPDFSGRLFQTEGLVRLAALAGEDEKKAAAPALWFGASAIALLVGFIIYLLSPAARLINRNPAMPTFGARPLAFVTALFGAASVLGLGYGAYATFEANELLLLAGLLGWVRWFAAAGLVAGLLGVGVLALTAKARMRKPLPIGTLSGLIITGAAALAYAAFLVVNGFSPL
;
A
#
# COMPACT_ATOMS: atom_id res chain seq x y z
N ARG A 1 11.11 -38.60 -30.14
CA ARG A 1 9.69 -39.00 -30.03
C ARG A 1 9.21 -39.32 -31.43
N PRO A 2 8.48 -40.43 -31.63
CA PRO A 2 7.81 -40.76 -32.89
C PRO A 2 6.95 -39.58 -33.40
N GLU A 3 6.78 -39.46 -34.73
CA GLU A 3 6.00 -38.38 -35.36
C GLU A 3 4.52 -38.41 -34.95
N GLU A 4 3.99 -39.61 -34.73
CA GLU A 4 2.67 -39.89 -34.17
C GLU A 4 2.40 -39.21 -32.82
N ASP A 5 3.42 -38.98 -31.99
CA ASP A 5 3.28 -38.25 -30.71
C ASP A 5 2.93 -36.77 -30.89
N PHE A 6 3.06 -36.23 -32.11
CA PHE A 6 2.77 -34.84 -32.45
C PHE A 6 1.50 -34.69 -33.30
N ALA A 7 0.81 -35.79 -33.60
CA ALA A 7 -0.46 -35.74 -34.31
C ALA A 7 -1.49 -34.95 -33.49
N SER A 8 -2.30 -34.15 -34.18
CA SER A 8 -3.42 -33.46 -33.53
C SER A 8 -4.44 -34.48 -33.04
N VAL A 9 -4.94 -34.29 -31.82
CA VAL A 9 -6.01 -35.13 -31.25
C VAL A 9 -7.26 -34.98 -32.11
N SER A 10 -7.93 -36.10 -32.41
CA SER A 10 -9.22 -36.16 -33.09
C SER A 10 -10.16 -37.08 -32.31
N THR A 11 -11.31 -36.57 -31.88
CA THR A 11 -12.28 -37.32 -31.06
C THR A 11 -13.70 -36.77 -31.25
N ASP A 12 -14.67 -37.67 -31.10
CA ASP A 12 -16.11 -37.39 -31.04
C ASP A 12 -16.67 -37.48 -29.62
N LEU A 13 -15.84 -37.78 -28.61
CA LEU A 13 -16.27 -37.73 -27.22
C LEU A 13 -16.68 -36.31 -26.83
N PRO A 14 -17.67 -36.14 -25.94
CA PRO A 14 -17.97 -34.83 -25.38
C PRO A 14 -16.73 -34.25 -24.70
N ALA A 15 -16.43 -32.99 -25.00
CA ALA A 15 -15.24 -32.33 -24.49
C ALA A 15 -15.53 -30.86 -24.15
N VAL A 16 -14.79 -30.34 -23.17
CA VAL A 16 -14.78 -28.91 -22.86
C VAL A 16 -13.34 -28.40 -22.89
N ILE A 17 -13.13 -27.30 -23.61
CA ILE A 17 -11.84 -26.62 -23.69
C ILE A 17 -11.99 -25.31 -22.92
N ALA A 18 -11.61 -25.34 -21.65
CA ALA A 18 -11.67 -24.21 -20.73
C ALA A 18 -10.35 -23.42 -20.77
N ASN A 19 -10.37 -22.19 -21.26
CA ASN A 19 -9.17 -21.38 -21.43
C ASN A 19 -9.29 -20.02 -20.75
N GLY A 20 -8.24 -19.57 -20.08
CA GLY A 20 -8.19 -18.19 -19.62
C GLY A 20 -7.97 -17.24 -20.80
N GLN A 21 -8.67 -16.11 -20.81
CA GLN A 21 -8.48 -15.08 -21.84
C GLN A 21 -7.05 -14.51 -21.84
N MET A 22 -6.41 -14.47 -20.68
CA MET A 22 -5.06 -13.94 -20.48
C MET A 22 -4.04 -15.05 -20.15
N ASP A 23 -4.29 -16.30 -20.57
CA ASP A 23 -3.37 -17.42 -20.36
C ASP A 23 -2.04 -17.19 -21.13
N PRO A 24 -0.90 -17.04 -20.43
CA PRO A 24 0.39 -16.81 -21.08
C PRO A 24 1.11 -18.10 -21.51
N ILE A 25 0.65 -19.28 -21.09
CA ILE A 25 1.28 -20.58 -21.34
C ILE A 25 0.59 -21.28 -22.50
N THR A 26 -0.74 -21.35 -22.45
CA THR A 26 -1.60 -21.95 -23.49
C THR A 26 -2.64 -20.93 -23.95
N PRO A 27 -2.25 -19.90 -24.70
CA PRO A 27 -3.13 -18.78 -25.01
C PRO A 27 -4.33 -19.19 -25.90
N PRO A 28 -5.41 -18.39 -25.91
CA PRO A 28 -6.63 -18.69 -26.67
C PRO A 28 -6.43 -19.12 -28.14
N PRO A 29 -5.47 -18.56 -28.92
CA PRO A 29 -5.22 -19.04 -30.28
C PRO A 29 -4.80 -20.52 -30.35
N LEU A 30 -4.05 -21.03 -29.36
CA LEU A 30 -3.66 -22.45 -29.32
C LEU A 30 -4.85 -23.35 -28.99
N ALA A 31 -5.70 -22.94 -28.04
CA ALA A 31 -6.93 -23.66 -27.72
C ALA A 31 -7.88 -23.71 -28.94
N LYS A 32 -7.99 -22.60 -29.68
CA LYS A 32 -8.78 -22.52 -30.92
C LYS A 32 -8.18 -23.34 -32.05
N ALA A 33 -6.86 -23.54 -32.08
CA ALA A 33 -6.19 -24.35 -33.10
C ALA A 33 -6.47 -25.87 -32.95
N ILE A 34 -6.67 -26.36 -31.73
CA ILE A 34 -7.00 -27.79 -31.50
C ILE A 34 -8.51 -28.07 -31.58
N LEU A 35 -9.35 -27.05 -31.44
CA LEU A 35 -10.81 -27.17 -31.41
C LEU A 35 -11.41 -27.98 -32.57
N PRO A 36 -10.93 -27.89 -33.83
CA PRO A 36 -11.45 -28.70 -34.93
C PRO A 36 -11.32 -30.21 -34.73
N GLY A 37 -10.39 -30.66 -33.87
CA GLY A 37 -10.21 -32.06 -33.50
C GLY A 37 -11.24 -32.59 -32.49
N PHE A 38 -12.12 -31.74 -31.95
CA PHE A 38 -13.13 -32.12 -30.96
C PHE A 38 -14.53 -31.88 -31.54
N ALA A 39 -15.09 -32.90 -32.22
CA ALA A 39 -16.35 -32.74 -32.96
C ALA A 39 -17.54 -32.35 -32.07
N ASN A 40 -17.56 -32.85 -30.82
CA ASN A 40 -18.53 -32.50 -29.78
C ASN A 40 -17.91 -31.63 -28.67
N GLY A 41 -16.87 -30.85 -29.02
CA GLY A 41 -16.16 -29.98 -28.12
C GLY A 41 -16.84 -28.61 -27.96
N THR A 42 -16.94 -28.12 -26.72
CA THR A 42 -17.31 -26.73 -26.44
C THR A 42 -16.11 -25.94 -25.94
N TYR A 43 -15.81 -24.82 -26.59
CA TYR A 43 -14.81 -23.88 -26.13
C TYR A 43 -15.43 -22.86 -25.17
N VAL A 44 -14.82 -22.66 -24.00
CA VAL A 44 -15.22 -21.67 -23.02
C VAL A 44 -14.01 -20.83 -22.63
N GLU A 45 -14.07 -19.54 -22.95
CA GLU A 45 -13.04 -18.55 -22.61
C GLU A 45 -13.46 -17.82 -21.33
N PHE A 46 -12.65 -17.89 -20.28
CA PHE A 46 -12.89 -17.21 -19.01
C PHE A 46 -12.26 -15.81 -19.04
N PRO A 47 -13.06 -14.73 -19.06
CA PRO A 47 -12.56 -13.35 -19.10
C PRO A 47 -11.63 -13.06 -17.93
N TYR A 48 -10.57 -12.29 -18.15
CA TYR A 48 -9.63 -11.87 -17.08
C TYR A 48 -8.92 -13.02 -16.32
N ALA A 49 -9.07 -14.27 -16.74
CA ALA A 49 -8.39 -15.41 -16.14
C ALA A 49 -7.06 -15.69 -16.85
N GLY A 50 -6.04 -16.09 -16.09
CA GLY A 50 -4.77 -16.57 -16.60
C GLY A 50 -4.77 -18.07 -16.89
N HIS A 51 -3.63 -18.73 -16.70
CA HIS A 51 -3.51 -20.17 -16.93
C HIS A 51 -4.34 -21.00 -15.94
N GLY A 52 -5.05 -22.01 -16.46
CA GLY A 52 -5.85 -22.93 -15.65
C GLY A 52 -7.06 -22.29 -14.96
N PRO A 53 -7.99 -21.66 -15.69
CA PRO A 53 -9.12 -20.94 -15.12
C PRO A 53 -9.99 -21.79 -14.17
N THR A 54 -10.13 -23.08 -14.44
CA THR A 54 -10.89 -24.04 -13.61
C THR A 54 -10.32 -24.24 -12.22
N ARG A 55 -9.09 -23.79 -11.96
CA ARG A 55 -8.44 -23.79 -10.64
C ARG A 55 -8.33 -22.40 -10.04
N SER A 56 -8.21 -21.35 -10.86
CA SER A 56 -7.96 -19.99 -10.39
C SER A 56 -9.22 -19.13 -10.25
N VAL A 57 -10.32 -19.50 -10.93
CA VAL A 57 -11.61 -18.79 -10.84
C VAL A 57 -12.56 -19.61 -9.99
N LYS A 58 -13.10 -19.01 -8.93
CA LYS A 58 -13.91 -19.70 -7.92
C LYS A 58 -15.09 -20.50 -8.52
N CYS A 59 -15.87 -19.91 -9.42
CA CYS A 59 -17.00 -20.60 -10.05
C CYS A 59 -16.59 -21.60 -11.15
N ALA A 60 -15.37 -21.51 -11.67
CA ALA A 60 -14.91 -22.36 -12.76
C ALA A 60 -14.58 -23.80 -12.30
N GLY A 61 -14.42 -24.01 -10.98
CA GLY A 61 -14.37 -25.35 -10.40
C GLY A 61 -15.71 -26.07 -10.46
N ASP A 62 -16.80 -25.34 -10.20
CA ASP A 62 -18.17 -25.88 -10.31
C ASP A 62 -18.52 -26.14 -11.78
N PHE A 63 -18.10 -25.26 -12.68
CA PHE A 63 -18.24 -25.42 -14.13
C PHE A 63 -17.70 -26.78 -14.61
N ILE A 64 -16.47 -27.14 -14.24
CA ILE A 64 -15.86 -28.39 -14.72
C ILE A 64 -16.49 -29.62 -14.05
N THR A 65 -16.93 -29.50 -12.79
CA THR A 65 -17.67 -30.55 -12.09
C THR A 65 -19.01 -30.84 -12.78
N LYS A 66 -19.79 -29.81 -13.10
CA LYS A 66 -21.06 -29.96 -13.84
C LYS A 66 -20.89 -30.66 -15.19
N PHE A 67 -19.81 -30.33 -15.91
CA PHE A 67 -19.50 -31.00 -17.16
C PHE A 67 -19.22 -32.50 -16.97
N PHE A 68 -18.48 -32.88 -15.92
CA PHE A 68 -18.23 -34.30 -15.65
C PHE A 68 -19.46 -35.06 -15.17
N ASP A 69 -20.38 -34.40 -14.45
CA ASP A 69 -21.63 -35.02 -14.00
C ASP A 69 -22.60 -35.30 -15.17
N ALA A 70 -22.64 -34.42 -16.17
CA ALA A 70 -23.52 -34.53 -17.32
C ALA A 70 -22.82 -34.09 -18.63
N PRO A 71 -21.86 -34.87 -19.16
CA PRO A 71 -21.00 -34.43 -20.26
C PRO A 71 -21.73 -34.30 -21.60
N THR A 72 -22.91 -34.89 -21.75
CA THR A 72 -23.75 -34.79 -22.96
C THR A 72 -24.69 -33.59 -22.95
N ASP A 73 -24.86 -32.94 -21.80
CA ASP A 73 -25.73 -31.78 -21.67
C ASP A 73 -25.04 -30.53 -22.24
N LYS A 74 -25.84 -29.48 -22.48
CA LYS A 74 -25.29 -28.20 -22.90
C LYS A 74 -24.37 -27.65 -21.81
N VAL A 75 -23.13 -27.30 -22.20
CA VAL A 75 -22.15 -26.69 -21.29
C VAL A 75 -22.68 -25.37 -20.73
N ASP A 76 -22.66 -25.26 -19.40
CA ASP A 76 -23.07 -24.07 -18.65
C ASP A 76 -21.98 -22.99 -18.72
N THR A 77 -22.21 -21.89 -19.43
CA THR A 77 -21.22 -20.80 -19.58
C THR A 77 -21.42 -19.66 -18.58
N SER A 78 -22.41 -19.75 -17.68
CA SER A 78 -22.80 -18.66 -16.78
C SER A 78 -21.63 -18.10 -15.97
N CYS A 79 -20.74 -18.97 -15.48
CA CYS A 79 -19.55 -18.54 -14.75
C CYS A 79 -18.69 -17.58 -15.58
N ALA A 80 -18.41 -17.89 -16.84
CA ALA A 80 -17.62 -17.01 -17.71
C ALA A 80 -18.39 -15.73 -18.08
N ASP A 81 -19.70 -15.84 -18.32
CA ASP A 81 -20.57 -14.73 -18.71
C ASP A 81 -20.74 -13.68 -17.59
N GLU A 82 -20.69 -14.11 -16.32
CA GLU A 82 -20.86 -13.26 -15.15
C GLU A 82 -19.55 -12.68 -14.59
N MET A 83 -18.38 -13.07 -15.15
CA MET A 83 -17.08 -12.57 -14.71
C MET A 83 -16.95 -11.06 -14.96
N LYS A 84 -16.53 -10.35 -13.92
CA LYS A 84 -16.30 -8.91 -13.97
C LYS A 84 -14.81 -8.61 -14.12
N ALA A 85 -14.51 -7.48 -14.75
CA ALA A 85 -13.15 -6.97 -14.83
C ALA A 85 -12.57 -6.85 -13.41
N PRO A 86 -11.34 -7.33 -13.18
CA PRO A 86 -10.69 -7.16 -11.89
C PRO A 86 -10.33 -5.69 -11.69
N ASP A 87 -10.43 -5.23 -10.45
CA ASP A 87 -9.93 -3.92 -10.05
C ASP A 87 -8.41 -3.99 -9.94
N PHE A 88 -7.72 -3.39 -10.92
CA PHE A 88 -6.28 -3.25 -10.84
C PHE A 88 -5.91 -2.16 -9.84
N SER A 89 -5.23 -2.54 -8.76
CA SER A 89 -4.50 -1.58 -7.94
C SER A 89 -3.49 -0.90 -8.87
N GLY A 90 -3.65 0.40 -9.13
CA GLY A 90 -2.73 1.15 -10.00
C GLY A 90 -1.27 1.10 -9.51
N ARG A 91 -0.36 1.85 -10.15
CA ARG A 91 1.09 1.84 -9.81
C ARG A 91 1.32 1.86 -8.30
N LEU A 92 1.88 0.77 -7.78
CA LEU A 92 2.25 0.65 -6.37
C LEU A 92 3.30 1.71 -6.03
N PHE A 93 3.23 2.22 -4.80
CA PHE A 93 4.35 2.90 -4.19
C PHE A 93 5.38 1.83 -3.80
N GLN A 94 6.37 1.66 -4.69
CA GLN A 94 7.49 0.74 -4.47
C GLN A 94 8.30 1.25 -3.28
N THR A 95 8.28 0.51 -2.17
CA THR A 95 9.03 0.81 -0.96
C THR A 95 9.58 -0.49 -0.40
N GLU A 96 10.88 -0.49 -0.08
CA GLU A 96 11.52 -1.61 0.59
C GLU A 96 11.35 -1.54 2.12
N GLY A 97 10.76 -0.45 2.64
CA GLY A 97 10.78 -0.16 4.07
C GLY A 97 10.02 -1.17 4.91
N LEU A 98 8.88 -1.66 4.41
CA LEU A 98 8.12 -2.71 5.10
C LEU A 98 8.92 -4.02 5.15
N VAL A 99 9.42 -4.49 4.01
CA VAL A 99 10.19 -5.72 3.89
C VAL A 99 11.47 -5.65 4.73
N ARG A 100 12.16 -4.51 4.71
CA ARG A 100 13.38 -4.28 5.49
C ARG A 100 13.12 -4.32 7.00
N LEU A 101 12.07 -3.64 7.47
CA LEU A 101 11.71 -3.68 8.88
C LEU A 101 11.24 -5.09 9.31
N ALA A 102 10.49 -5.78 8.47
CA ALA A 102 10.08 -7.17 8.71
C ALA A 102 11.30 -8.11 8.77
N ALA A 103 12.27 -7.94 7.87
CA ALA A 103 13.52 -8.70 7.87
C ALA A 103 14.34 -8.45 9.15
N LEU A 104 14.48 -7.19 9.56
CA LEU A 104 15.17 -6.84 10.81
C LEU A 104 14.48 -7.45 12.04
N ALA A 105 13.15 -7.43 12.09
CA ALA A 105 12.38 -8.05 13.17
C ALA A 105 12.47 -9.58 13.17
N GLY A 106 12.58 -10.20 11.99
CA GLY A 106 12.74 -11.65 11.85
C GLY A 106 14.14 -12.17 12.17
N GLU A 107 15.20 -11.37 11.95
CA GLU A 107 16.58 -11.77 12.24
C GLU A 107 16.96 -11.61 13.72
N ASP A 108 16.69 -10.45 14.32
CA ASP A 108 17.07 -10.15 15.70
C ASP A 108 16.19 -9.00 16.24
N GLU A 109 15.34 -9.32 17.22
CA GLU A 109 14.45 -8.37 17.88
C GLU A 109 15.19 -7.12 18.39
N LYS A 110 16.45 -7.27 18.82
CA LYS A 110 17.27 -6.13 19.30
C LYS A 110 17.68 -5.19 18.18
N LYS A 111 17.85 -5.69 16.96
CA LYS A 111 18.15 -4.84 15.79
C LYS A 111 16.92 -4.06 15.32
N ALA A 112 15.72 -4.59 15.54
CA ALA A 112 14.47 -3.90 15.25
C ALA A 112 14.13 -2.82 16.30
N ALA A 113 14.62 -2.95 17.54
CA ALA A 113 14.32 -2.01 18.62
C ALA A 113 14.77 -0.57 18.33
N ALA A 114 15.94 -0.37 17.71
CA ALA A 114 16.43 0.98 17.43
C ALA A 114 15.61 1.72 16.35
N PRO A 115 15.32 1.13 15.17
CA PRO A 115 14.37 1.70 14.21
C PRO A 115 12.97 1.91 14.79
N ALA A 116 12.47 0.97 15.59
CA ALA A 116 11.14 1.07 16.21
C ALA A 116 11.08 2.25 17.20
N LEU A 117 12.09 2.42 18.05
CA LEU A 117 12.18 3.53 18.98
C LEU A 117 12.32 4.87 18.25
N TRP A 118 13.14 4.92 17.20
CA TRP A 118 13.32 6.12 16.39
C TRP A 118 12.01 6.55 15.73
N PHE A 119 11.33 5.63 15.05
CA PHE A 119 10.01 5.89 14.47
C PHE A 119 9.00 6.28 15.56
N GLY A 120 8.87 5.46 16.60
CA GLY A 120 7.89 5.64 17.67
C GLY A 120 8.04 6.97 18.40
N ALA A 121 9.26 7.31 18.84
CA ALA A 121 9.50 8.56 19.57
C ALA A 121 9.22 9.79 18.71
N SER A 122 9.65 9.78 17.45
CA SER A 122 9.43 10.91 16.53
C SER A 122 7.95 11.03 16.11
N ALA A 123 7.28 9.92 15.81
CA ALA A 123 5.86 9.88 15.46
C ALA A 123 4.97 10.34 16.63
N ILE A 124 5.19 9.82 17.84
CA ILE A 124 4.43 10.21 19.04
C ILE A 124 4.60 11.70 19.31
N ALA A 125 5.82 12.23 19.24
CA ALA A 125 6.06 13.66 19.45
C ALA A 125 5.32 14.54 18.42
N LEU A 126 5.24 14.11 17.17
CA LEU A 126 4.49 14.83 16.12
C LEU A 126 2.98 14.75 16.32
N LEU A 127 2.44 13.58 16.67
CA LEU A 127 1.02 13.38 16.96
C LEU A 127 0.57 14.19 18.19
N VAL A 128 1.32 14.09 19.29
CA VAL A 128 1.07 14.87 20.51
C VAL A 128 1.21 16.37 20.22
N GLY A 129 2.25 16.77 19.48
CA GLY A 129 2.44 18.15 19.03
C GLY A 129 1.25 18.66 18.22
N PHE A 130 0.74 17.86 17.29
CA PHE A 130 -0.42 18.22 16.47
C PHE A 130 -1.66 18.46 17.33
N ILE A 131 -1.98 17.54 18.25
CA ILE A 131 -3.11 17.68 19.18
C ILE A 131 -2.94 18.94 20.03
N ILE A 132 -1.75 19.16 20.61
CA ILE A 132 -1.50 20.35 21.44
C ILE A 132 -1.67 21.63 20.65
N TYR A 133 -1.08 21.75 19.46
CA TYR A 133 -1.19 22.97 18.65
C TYR A 133 -2.61 23.19 18.11
N LEU A 134 -3.36 22.12 17.82
CA LEU A 134 -4.76 22.18 17.39
C LEU A 134 -5.66 22.70 18.51
N LEU A 135 -5.48 22.23 19.74
CA LEU A 135 -6.33 22.58 20.89
C LEU A 135 -5.89 23.87 21.62
N SER A 136 -4.62 24.26 21.49
CA SER A 136 -4.03 25.41 22.18
C SER A 136 -4.78 26.74 21.95
N PRO A 137 -5.25 27.11 20.75
CA PRO A 137 -6.02 28.33 20.54
C PRO A 137 -7.33 28.34 21.35
N ALA A 138 -8.06 27.23 21.36
CA ALA A 138 -9.30 27.10 22.14
C ALA A 138 -9.03 27.17 23.65
N ALA A 139 -8.00 26.47 24.13
CA ALA A 139 -7.60 26.52 25.53
C ALA A 139 -7.20 27.93 25.98
N ARG A 140 -6.52 28.70 25.12
CA ARG A 140 -6.14 30.10 25.41
C ARG A 140 -7.34 31.05 25.41
N LEU A 141 -8.33 30.80 24.55
CA LEU A 141 -9.58 31.55 24.53
C LEU A 141 -10.35 31.38 25.85
N ILE A 142 -10.43 30.14 26.33
CA ILE A 142 -11.07 29.80 27.62
C ILE A 142 -10.33 30.42 28.79
N ASN A 143 -9.00 30.27 28.83
CA ASN A 143 -8.18 30.75 29.94
C ASN A 143 -7.86 32.25 29.88
N ARG A 144 -8.38 32.98 28.87
CA ARG A 144 -8.12 34.41 28.63
C ARG A 144 -6.63 34.79 28.69
N ASN A 145 -5.76 33.89 28.23
CA ASN A 145 -4.30 34.06 28.33
C ASN A 145 -3.70 34.36 26.95
N PRO A 146 -3.24 35.60 26.68
CA PRO A 146 -2.73 35.98 25.36
C PRO A 146 -1.47 35.19 25.00
N ALA A 147 -1.37 34.81 23.73
CA ALA A 147 -0.23 34.06 23.25
C ALA A 147 1.01 34.96 23.12
N MET A 148 2.11 34.57 23.77
CA MET A 148 3.39 35.26 23.57
C MET A 148 3.81 35.17 22.10
N PRO A 149 4.29 36.27 21.48
CA PRO A 149 4.74 36.27 20.09
C PRO A 149 5.97 35.37 19.92
N THR A 150 5.89 34.43 18.98
CA THR A 150 6.97 33.50 18.62
C THR A 150 7.54 33.78 17.23
N PHE A 151 7.27 34.96 16.67
CA PHE A 151 7.83 35.44 15.39
C PHE A 151 7.71 34.42 14.24
N GLY A 152 6.57 33.71 14.15
CA GLY A 152 6.29 32.72 13.12
C GLY A 152 6.65 31.26 13.47
N ALA A 153 7.40 31.00 14.56
CA ALA A 153 7.80 29.64 14.92
C ALA A 153 6.59 28.75 15.29
N ARG A 154 5.58 29.31 15.98
CA ARG A 154 4.38 28.55 16.41
C ARG A 154 3.48 28.12 15.24
N PRO A 155 3.06 28.99 14.31
CA PRO A 155 2.27 28.54 13.16
C PRO A 155 3.07 27.57 12.28
N LEU A 156 4.38 27.77 12.11
CA LEU A 156 5.21 26.81 11.38
C LEU A 156 5.29 25.45 12.09
N ALA A 157 5.39 25.43 13.42
CA ALA A 157 5.37 24.19 14.21
C ALA A 157 4.03 23.46 14.11
N PHE A 158 2.90 24.18 14.06
CA PHE A 158 1.59 23.58 13.79
C PHE A 158 1.55 22.91 12.42
N VAL A 159 1.96 23.60 11.35
CA VAL A 159 1.99 23.03 10.00
C VAL A 159 2.95 21.83 9.95
N THR A 160 4.12 21.92 10.59
CA THR A 160 5.07 20.81 10.71
C THR A 160 4.43 19.58 11.36
N ALA A 161 3.73 19.78 12.49
CA ALA A 161 3.06 18.70 13.21
C ALA A 161 1.87 18.13 12.42
N LEU A 162 1.14 18.96 11.67
CA LEU A 162 0.05 18.53 10.78
C LEU A 162 0.57 17.61 9.67
N PHE A 163 1.62 18.03 8.95
CA PHE A 163 2.24 17.20 7.91
C PHE A 163 2.83 15.91 8.48
N GLY A 164 3.47 16.00 9.66
CA GLY A 164 3.98 14.83 10.38
C GLY A 164 2.87 13.85 10.78
N ALA A 165 1.78 14.34 11.36
CA ALA A 165 0.62 13.54 11.74
C ALA A 165 -0.06 12.89 10.52
N ALA A 166 -0.25 13.67 9.43
CA ALA A 166 -0.77 13.15 8.18
C ALA A 166 0.11 12.01 7.63
N SER A 167 1.43 12.17 7.66
CA SER A 167 2.37 11.12 7.25
C SER A 167 2.25 9.86 8.10
N VAL A 168 2.28 9.99 9.43
CA VAL A 168 2.21 8.85 10.35
C VAL A 168 0.90 8.09 10.18
N LEU A 169 -0.23 8.79 10.20
CA LEU A 169 -1.55 8.18 10.08
C LEU A 169 -1.79 7.62 8.67
N GLY A 170 -1.35 8.34 7.64
CA GLY A 170 -1.53 7.93 6.25
C GLY A 170 -0.66 6.75 5.85
N LEU A 171 0.56 6.63 6.38
CA LEU A 171 1.41 5.44 6.19
C LEU A 171 0.85 4.24 6.94
N GLY A 172 0.39 4.42 8.18
CA GLY A 172 -0.24 3.35 8.95
C GLY A 172 -1.52 2.83 8.29
N TYR A 173 -2.42 3.74 7.91
CA TYR A 173 -3.63 3.39 7.16
C TYR A 173 -3.32 2.83 5.78
N GLY A 174 -2.30 3.36 5.10
CA GLY A 174 -1.83 2.87 3.81
C GLY A 174 -1.34 1.42 3.86
N ALA A 175 -0.59 1.06 4.90
CA ALA A 175 -0.17 -0.32 5.14
C ALA A 175 -1.38 -1.23 5.40
N TYR A 176 -2.31 -0.80 6.27
CA TYR A 176 -3.55 -1.53 6.53
C TYR A 176 -4.40 -1.73 5.26
N ALA A 177 -4.66 -0.67 4.50
CA ALA A 177 -5.43 -0.74 3.26
C ALA A 177 -4.74 -1.60 2.18
N THR A 178 -3.41 -1.64 2.17
CA THR A 178 -2.65 -2.52 1.26
C THR A 178 -2.82 -3.99 1.66
N PHE A 179 -2.75 -4.29 2.96
CA PHE A 179 -2.96 -5.63 3.50
C PHE A 179 -4.38 -6.17 3.20
N GLU A 180 -5.40 -5.34 3.43
CA GLU A 180 -6.80 -5.67 3.11
C GLU A 180 -7.03 -5.92 1.61
N ALA A 181 -6.26 -5.26 0.74
CA ALA A 181 -6.36 -5.49 -0.70
C ALA A 181 -5.78 -6.85 -1.10
N ASN A 182 -4.56 -7.16 -0.65
CA ASN A 182 -3.91 -8.46 -0.79
C ASN A 182 -2.63 -8.48 0.05
N GLU A 183 -2.47 -9.48 0.92
CA GLU A 183 -1.32 -9.61 1.82
C GLU A 183 0.03 -9.60 1.07
N LEU A 184 0.08 -10.21 -0.11
CA LEU A 184 1.30 -10.28 -0.93
C LEU A 184 1.71 -8.91 -1.48
N LEU A 185 0.81 -7.93 -1.54
CA LEU A 185 1.17 -6.58 -2.00
C LEU A 185 2.15 -5.90 -1.05
N LEU A 186 2.13 -6.22 0.26
CA LEU A 186 3.09 -5.65 1.21
C LEU A 186 4.55 -6.01 0.88
N LEU A 187 4.78 -7.11 0.16
CA LEU A 187 6.10 -7.50 -0.33
C LEU A 187 6.55 -6.67 -1.54
N ALA A 188 5.58 -6.18 -2.32
CA ALA A 188 5.82 -5.38 -3.52
C ALA A 188 5.76 -3.85 -3.27
N GLY A 189 5.27 -3.44 -2.09
CA GLY A 189 5.19 -2.05 -1.67
C GLY A 189 3.85 -1.69 -1.03
N LEU A 190 3.40 -0.47 -1.28
CA LEU A 190 2.14 0.08 -0.75
C LEU A 190 1.23 0.55 -1.88
N LEU A 191 -0.06 0.74 -1.61
CA LEU A 191 -0.97 1.37 -2.58
C LEU A 191 -0.41 2.72 -3.06
N GLY A 192 -0.60 3.03 -4.35
CA GLY A 192 0.07 4.16 -5.00
C GLY A 192 -0.22 5.54 -4.41
N TRP A 193 -1.36 5.74 -3.75
CA TRP A 193 -1.70 7.00 -3.08
C TRP A 193 -0.90 7.23 -1.79
N VAL A 194 -0.35 6.16 -1.20
CA VAL A 194 0.41 6.21 0.07
C VAL A 194 1.69 7.04 -0.05
N ARG A 195 2.25 7.15 -1.26
CA ARG A 195 3.43 7.98 -1.56
C ARG A 195 3.28 9.44 -1.10
N TRP A 196 2.07 9.98 -1.14
CA TRP A 196 1.83 11.38 -0.77
C TRP A 196 1.94 11.59 0.74
N PHE A 197 1.62 10.57 1.53
CA PHE A 197 1.81 10.58 2.96
C PHE A 197 3.29 10.44 3.32
N ALA A 198 4.04 9.58 2.61
CA ALA A 198 5.50 9.56 2.73
C ALA A 198 6.14 10.92 2.39
N ALA A 199 5.68 11.57 1.31
CA ALA A 199 6.15 12.91 0.91
C ALA A 199 5.83 13.97 1.97
N ALA A 200 4.64 13.89 2.58
CA ALA A 200 4.25 14.77 3.68
C ALA A 200 5.23 14.68 4.87
N GLY A 201 5.76 13.48 5.16
CA GLY A 201 6.80 13.28 6.17
C GLY A 201 8.12 13.99 5.85
N LEU A 202 8.57 13.94 4.58
CA LEU A 202 9.76 14.67 4.14
C LEU A 202 9.57 16.19 4.20
N VAL A 203 8.38 16.67 3.79
CA VAL A 203 8.00 18.08 3.92
C VAL A 203 8.00 18.50 5.39
N ALA A 204 7.47 17.67 6.30
CA ALA A 204 7.53 17.93 7.73
C ALA A 204 8.97 18.10 8.21
N GLY A 205 9.90 17.25 7.76
CA GLY A 205 11.33 17.41 8.06
C GLY A 205 11.90 18.76 7.65
N LEU A 206 11.64 19.20 6.41
CA LEU A 206 12.08 20.51 5.91
C LEU A 206 11.49 21.66 6.72
N LEU A 207 10.19 21.60 7.04
CA LEU A 207 9.53 22.59 7.89
C LEU A 207 10.10 22.59 9.31
N GLY A 208 10.48 21.41 9.83
CA GLY A 208 11.14 21.22 11.12
C GLY A 208 12.45 21.99 11.26
N VAL A 209 13.28 22.03 10.20
CA VAL A 209 14.47 22.90 10.16
C VAL A 209 14.08 24.37 10.33
N GLY A 210 13.04 24.80 9.62
CA GLY A 210 12.50 26.15 9.74
C GLY A 210 12.00 26.47 11.14
N VAL A 211 11.34 25.51 11.81
CA VAL A 211 10.89 25.66 13.22
C VAL A 211 12.09 25.89 14.14
N LEU A 212 13.15 25.10 14.02
CA LEU A 212 14.35 25.24 14.84
C LEU A 212 15.03 26.60 14.61
N ALA A 213 15.18 27.02 13.35
CA ALA A 213 15.77 28.30 13.00
C ALA A 213 14.96 29.50 13.53
N LEU A 214 13.62 29.47 13.37
CA LEU A 214 12.75 30.51 13.91
C LEU A 214 12.72 30.51 15.44
N THR A 215 12.82 29.34 16.07
CA THR A 215 12.88 29.23 17.53
C THR A 215 14.16 29.83 18.09
N ALA A 216 15.31 29.57 17.45
CA ALA A 216 16.58 30.19 17.79
C ALA A 216 16.50 31.73 17.64
N LYS A 217 15.98 32.22 16.51
CA LYS A 217 15.77 33.65 16.26
C LYS A 217 14.82 34.29 17.28
N ALA A 218 13.75 33.61 17.65
CA ALA A 218 12.79 34.09 18.65
C ALA A 218 13.44 34.17 20.04
N ARG A 219 14.24 33.17 20.41
CA ARG A 219 14.97 33.12 21.69
C ARG A 219 16.03 34.24 21.81
N MET A 220 16.70 34.58 20.72
CA MET A 220 17.65 35.70 20.68
C MET A 220 16.97 37.07 20.85
N ARG A 221 15.70 37.19 20.45
CA ARG A 221 14.94 38.45 20.56
C ARG A 221 14.28 38.63 21.91
N LYS A 222 13.70 37.56 22.48
CA LYS A 222 13.03 37.58 23.78
C LYS A 222 13.19 36.24 24.52
N PRO A 223 13.28 36.25 25.86
CA PRO A 223 13.27 35.02 26.64
C PRO A 223 11.91 34.32 26.50
N LEU A 224 11.91 33.17 25.83
CA LEU A 224 10.73 32.31 25.73
C LEU A 224 10.53 31.48 27.00
N PRO A 225 9.28 31.28 27.47
CA PRO A 225 8.95 30.34 28.54
C PRO A 225 9.41 28.94 28.20
N ILE A 226 9.88 28.19 29.21
CA ILE A 226 10.44 26.84 29.05
C ILE A 226 9.49 25.94 28.25
N GLY A 227 8.20 25.91 28.60
CA GLY A 227 7.22 25.08 27.89
C GLY A 227 7.05 25.43 26.40
N THR A 228 7.11 26.72 26.04
CA THR A 228 7.05 27.13 24.62
C THR A 228 8.33 26.79 23.88
N LEU A 229 9.48 27.02 24.52
CA LEU A 229 10.79 26.71 23.95
C LEU A 229 10.94 25.21 23.69
N SER A 230 10.69 24.39 24.70
CA SER A 230 10.79 22.93 24.62
C SER A 230 9.82 22.36 23.59
N GLY A 231 8.57 22.82 23.57
CA GLY A 231 7.58 22.37 22.58
C GLY A 231 8.03 22.61 21.14
N LEU A 232 8.55 23.81 20.83
CA LEU A 232 9.03 24.13 19.49
C LEU A 232 10.27 23.31 19.10
N ILE A 233 11.23 23.13 20.02
CA ILE A 233 12.43 22.33 19.79
C ILE A 233 12.06 20.86 19.56
N ILE A 234 11.20 20.28 20.40
CA ILE A 234 10.75 18.89 20.28
C ILE A 234 10.04 18.67 18.94
N THR A 235 9.13 19.57 18.54
CA THR A 235 8.43 19.44 17.24
C THR A 235 9.42 19.49 16.07
N GLY A 236 10.34 20.46 16.07
CA GLY A 236 11.32 20.61 14.99
C GLY A 236 12.29 19.42 14.90
N ALA A 237 12.82 18.97 16.04
CA ALA A 237 13.72 17.83 16.12
C ALA A 237 13.02 16.51 15.77
N ALA A 238 11.78 16.30 16.24
CA ALA A 238 10.99 15.12 15.91
C ALA A 238 10.68 15.05 14.41
N ALA A 239 10.35 16.17 13.77
CA ALA A 239 10.09 16.21 12.33
C ALA A 239 11.33 15.84 11.51
N LEU A 240 12.50 16.37 11.89
CA LEU A 240 13.78 16.00 11.27
C LEU A 240 14.13 14.53 11.46
N ALA A 241 14.01 14.04 12.70
CA ALA A 241 14.25 12.65 13.01
C ALA A 241 13.31 11.73 12.21
N TYR A 242 12.03 12.08 12.13
CA TYR A 242 11.04 11.31 11.37
C TYR A 242 11.34 11.28 9.87
N ALA A 243 11.65 12.43 9.26
CA ALA A 243 12.02 12.48 7.85
C ALA A 243 13.29 11.67 7.55
N ALA A 244 14.30 11.77 8.42
CA ALA A 244 15.51 10.96 8.32
C ALA A 244 15.21 9.45 8.46
N PHE A 245 14.29 9.07 9.36
CA PHE A 245 13.83 7.68 9.46
C PHE A 245 13.23 7.19 8.14
N LEU A 246 12.34 7.99 7.51
CA LEU A 246 11.70 7.62 6.25
C LEU A 246 12.72 7.38 5.14
N VAL A 247 13.72 8.26 5.02
CA VAL A 247 14.79 8.12 4.01
C VAL A 247 15.66 6.90 4.30
N VAL A 248 16.18 6.77 5.53
CA VAL A 248 17.12 5.70 5.90
C VAL A 248 16.49 4.33 5.82
N ASN A 249 15.19 4.22 6.12
CA ASN A 249 14.46 2.94 6.12
C ASN A 249 13.64 2.73 4.84
N GLY A 250 13.92 3.43 3.74
CA GLY A 250 13.35 3.10 2.42
C GLY A 250 11.88 3.45 2.22
N PHE A 251 11.32 4.35 3.04
CA PHE A 251 9.99 4.93 2.86
C PHE A 251 10.03 6.26 2.08
N SER A 252 11.15 6.62 1.44
CA SER A 252 11.23 7.78 0.55
C SER A 252 10.35 7.56 -0.69
N PRO A 253 9.50 8.53 -1.08
CA PRO A 253 8.78 8.52 -2.35
C PRO A 253 9.64 8.98 -3.54
N LEU A 254 10.86 9.45 -3.27
CA LEU A 254 11.89 9.86 -4.23
C LEU A 254 12.89 8.73 -4.44
#